data_AF-A0A3C2E251-F1
#
_entry.id   AF-A0A3C2E251-F1
#
_cell.length_a   1.000
_cell.length_b   1.000
_cell.length_c   1.000
_cell.angle_alpha   90.00
_cell.angle_beta   90.00
_cell.angle_gamma   90.00
#
_symmetry.space_group_name_H-M   'P 1'
#
loop_
_entity.id
_entity.type
_entity.pdbx_description
1 polymer ?
#
loop_
_entity_poly.entity_id
_entity_poly.type
_entity_poly.pdbx_seq_one_letter_code
_entity_poly.pdbx_strand_id
1 'polypeptide(L)'
;MADDGSCEAMYAGLGSENPAMPFTEAALANTDTSRPGACDTATGITGSDLAWRIQTLASDEFAGRAPSTPGGRAASQWIADEFARMGLEPAGDTGTYFQRVPLVEATLDTETAEFDLVVNGEPMGLEAGDDVVFWTKRLNGRQEVSGSELVFVGYGVVA
;
A
#
# COMPACT_ATOMS: atom_id res chain seq x y z
N MET A 1 36.20 11.41 22.05
CA MET A 1 35.91 9.96 22.02
C MET A 1 35.51 9.67 20.59
N ALA A 2 36.51 9.50 19.73
CA ALA A 2 37.07 8.20 19.34
C ALA A 2 36.14 7.54 18.32
N ASP A 3 36.47 7.83 17.06
CA ASP A 3 35.94 7.30 15.81
C ASP A 3 36.65 5.94 15.59
N ASP A 4 35.95 4.83 15.82
CA ASP A 4 36.43 3.47 15.56
C ASP A 4 35.69 2.86 14.37
N GLY A 5 36.10 3.31 13.17
CA GLY A 5 35.61 2.85 11.88
C GLY A 5 35.47 1.32 11.75
N SER A 6 34.26 0.83 12.01
CA SER A 6 33.92 -0.60 11.96
C SER A 6 32.50 -0.88 11.45
N CYS A 7 31.93 0.00 10.63
CA CYS A 7 30.76 -0.34 9.81
C CYS A 7 31.17 -0.94 8.47
N GLU A 8 31.82 -2.10 8.50
CA GLU A 8 31.80 -3.03 7.38
C GLU A 8 30.87 -4.21 7.69
N ALA A 9 30.10 -4.59 6.67
CA ALA A 9 29.33 -5.82 6.51
C ALA A 9 27.97 -5.94 7.24
N MET A 10 26.90 -5.75 6.47
CA MET A 10 26.07 -6.89 6.03
C MET A 10 25.30 -6.52 4.76
N TYR A 11 25.09 -7.51 3.88
CA TYR A 11 24.57 -7.44 2.50
C TYR A 11 25.61 -7.28 1.37
N ALA A 12 26.60 -8.17 1.37
CA ALA A 12 27.11 -8.69 0.10
C ALA A 12 26.17 -9.79 -0.38
N GLY A 13 25.43 -9.52 -1.46
CA GLY A 13 24.83 -10.57 -2.29
C GLY A 13 23.34 -10.43 -2.53
N LEU A 14 22.97 -9.62 -3.52
CA LEU A 14 21.93 -9.94 -4.51
C LEU A 14 22.28 -9.17 -5.80
N GLY A 15 23.31 -9.66 -6.49
CA GLY A 15 23.48 -9.32 -7.89
C GLY A 15 22.47 -10.11 -8.73
N SER A 16 21.64 -9.42 -9.48
CA SER A 16 21.26 -9.88 -10.80
C SER A 16 21.06 -8.66 -11.69
N GLU A 17 21.98 -8.52 -12.64
CA GLU A 17 21.96 -7.57 -13.74
C GLU A 17 20.64 -7.72 -14.51
N ASN A 18 19.93 -6.62 -14.77
CA ASN A 18 18.89 -6.59 -15.79
C ASN A 18 19.19 -5.43 -16.75
N PRO A 19 19.38 -5.67 -18.06
CA PRO A 19 19.83 -4.65 -18.99
C PRO A 19 18.79 -3.56 -19.26
N ALA A 20 19.32 -2.35 -19.43
CA ALA A 20 18.63 -1.07 -19.52
C ALA A 20 17.68 -0.90 -20.72
N MET A 21 16.69 -0.01 -20.53
CA MET A 21 16.09 0.83 -21.57
C MET A 21 16.19 2.31 -21.13
N PRO A 22 16.34 3.27 -22.07
CA PRO A 22 16.99 4.54 -21.80
C PRO A 22 15.99 5.62 -21.39
N PHE A 23 16.14 6.17 -20.18
CA PHE A 23 15.57 7.47 -19.83
C PHE A 23 16.71 8.50 -19.82
N THR A 24 16.51 9.54 -20.60
CA THR A 24 17.48 10.56 -20.99
C THR A 24 17.94 11.39 -19.79
N GLU A 25 19.25 11.60 -19.68
CA GLU A 25 19.94 12.42 -18.66
C GLU A 25 19.42 13.86 -18.61
N ALA A 26 18.86 14.23 -17.47
CA ALA A 26 19.01 15.58 -16.92
C ALA A 26 19.73 15.44 -15.59
N ALA A 27 21.07 15.52 -15.64
CA ALA A 27 21.94 15.49 -14.49
C ALA A 27 21.69 16.71 -13.60
N LEU A 28 21.07 16.47 -12.44
CA LEU A 28 21.28 17.28 -11.25
C LEU A 28 22.05 16.43 -10.25
N ALA A 29 23.28 16.88 -10.03
CA ALA A 29 24.26 16.54 -8.99
C ALA A 29 23.90 15.39 -8.03
N ASN A 30 24.81 14.41 -7.96
CA ASN A 30 24.97 13.44 -6.87
C ASN A 30 24.59 14.03 -5.49
N THR A 31 23.34 13.89 -5.09
CA THR A 31 23.01 13.72 -3.68
C THR A 31 23.24 12.25 -3.41
N ASP A 32 24.37 12.00 -2.78
CA ASP A 32 24.73 10.77 -2.10
C ASP A 32 23.48 9.97 -1.69
N THR A 33 23.15 8.94 -2.47
CA THR A 33 22.14 7.93 -2.12
C THR A 33 22.68 6.98 -1.05
N SER A 34 23.72 7.39 -0.30
CA SER A 34 24.04 6.72 0.95
C SER A 34 22.90 6.94 1.92
N ARG A 35 22.50 5.84 2.56
CA ARG A 35 21.63 5.85 3.73
C ARG A 35 22.11 6.94 4.70
N PRO A 36 21.30 7.96 5.05
CA PRO A 36 21.65 8.87 6.12
C PRO A 36 21.86 8.03 7.38
N GLY A 37 23.11 7.91 7.80
CA GLY A 37 23.52 7.20 9.01
C GLY A 37 23.35 5.69 8.94
N ALA A 38 24.38 4.99 8.46
CA ALA A 38 24.69 3.65 8.99
C ALA A 38 24.83 3.66 10.52
N CYS A 39 25.17 4.80 11.13
CA CYS A 39 25.21 5.02 12.56
C CYS A 39 24.27 6.17 12.97
N ASP A 40 23.43 5.89 13.97
CA ASP A 40 22.58 6.76 14.79
C ASP A 40 21.55 7.70 14.13
N THR A 41 20.28 7.42 14.45
CA THR A 41 19.18 8.35 14.23
C THR A 41 19.34 9.54 15.19
N ALA A 42 19.40 10.77 14.67
CA ALA A 42 19.43 11.98 15.49
C ALA A 42 18.03 12.35 15.99
N THR A 43 17.93 13.03 17.14
CA THR A 43 16.64 13.48 17.71
C THR A 43 15.92 14.50 16.82
N GLY A 44 16.65 15.20 15.95
CA GLY A 44 16.07 16.21 15.06
C GLY A 44 15.36 15.59 13.85
N ILE A 45 14.12 16.02 13.60
CA ILE A 45 13.41 15.69 12.35
C ILE A 45 13.99 16.57 11.24
N THR A 46 14.63 15.96 10.25
CA THR A 46 15.21 16.67 9.11
C THR A 46 14.51 16.27 7.82
N GLY A 47 14.46 17.18 6.84
CA GLY A 47 13.88 16.89 5.53
C GLY A 47 14.60 15.74 4.80
N SER A 48 15.92 15.63 4.96
CA SER A 48 16.72 14.57 4.35
C SER A 48 16.43 13.18 4.92
N ASP A 49 16.32 13.04 6.25
CA ASP A 49 15.95 11.75 6.88
C ASP A 49 14.54 11.32 6.48
N LEU A 50 13.58 12.26 6.53
CA LEU A 50 12.21 11.98 6.11
C LEU A 50 12.13 11.59 4.62
N ALA A 51 12.81 12.33 3.74
CA ALA A 51 12.83 12.06 2.31
C ALA A 51 13.44 10.68 2.01
N TRP A 52 14.50 10.28 2.71
CA TRP A 52 15.08 8.95 2.54
C TRP A 52 14.10 7.84 2.92
N ARG A 53 13.45 7.94 4.08
CA ARG A 53 12.46 6.94 4.54
C ARG A 53 11.27 6.81 3.58
N ILE A 54 10.78 7.94 3.06
CA ILE A 54 9.70 7.96 2.07
C ILE A 54 10.15 7.27 0.79
N GLN A 55 11.33 7.62 0.28
CA GLN A 55 11.88 7.02 -0.94
C GLN A 55 12.07 5.52 -0.79
N THR A 56 12.58 5.05 0.35
CA THR A 56 12.70 3.63 0.64
C THR A 56 11.33 2.97 0.60
N LEU A 57 10.37 3.39 1.43
CA LEU A 57 9.05 2.74 1.47
C LEU A 57 8.29 2.80 0.14
N ALA A 58 8.55 3.82 -0.69
CA ALA A 58 7.94 4.00 -2.00
C ALA A 58 8.70 3.32 -3.15
N SER A 59 9.81 2.63 -2.87
CA SER A 59 10.60 1.96 -3.90
C SER A 59 9.90 0.72 -4.48
N ASP A 60 10.38 0.30 -5.64
CA ASP A 60 9.93 -0.91 -6.33
C ASP A 60 10.17 -2.19 -5.52
N GLU A 61 11.11 -2.18 -4.56
CA GLU A 61 11.38 -3.30 -3.65
C GLU A 61 10.13 -3.72 -2.88
N PHE A 62 9.25 -2.76 -2.58
CA PHE A 62 8.00 -3.02 -1.89
C PHE A 62 6.84 -3.32 -2.84
N ALA A 63 6.98 -3.14 -4.16
CA ALA A 63 5.97 -3.49 -5.20
C ALA A 63 4.50 -3.11 -4.87
N GLY A 64 4.28 -2.09 -4.02
CA GLY A 64 2.98 -1.70 -3.48
C GLY A 64 2.70 -2.19 -2.05
N ARG A 65 2.07 -1.34 -1.22
CA ARG A 65 1.89 -1.56 0.23
C ARG A 65 0.44 -1.87 0.64
N ALA A 66 -0.33 -2.52 -0.25
CA ALA A 66 -1.68 -2.92 0.07
C ALA A 66 -1.69 -3.95 1.23
N PRO A 67 -2.72 -3.96 2.09
CA PRO A 67 -2.84 -4.93 3.17
C PRO A 67 -2.75 -6.38 2.66
N SER A 68 -2.15 -7.27 3.44
CA SER A 68 -2.01 -8.70 3.11
C SER A 68 -1.22 -9.03 1.82
N THR A 69 -0.66 -8.06 1.10
CA THR A 69 0.23 -8.34 -0.04
C THR A 69 1.67 -8.63 0.42
N PRO A 70 2.50 -9.27 -0.42
CA PRO A 70 3.93 -9.43 -0.12
C PRO A 70 4.62 -8.10 0.17
N GLY A 71 4.33 -7.08 -0.64
CA GLY A 71 4.84 -5.73 -0.47
C GLY A 71 4.42 -5.04 0.83
N GLY A 72 3.13 -5.16 1.20
CA GLY A 72 2.64 -4.66 2.48
C GLY A 72 3.31 -5.33 3.69
N ARG A 73 3.60 -6.64 3.61
CA ARG A 73 4.35 -7.35 4.65
C ARG A 73 5.80 -6.90 4.74
N ALA A 74 6.48 -6.76 3.60
CA ALA A 74 7.86 -6.29 3.55
C ALA A 74 7.99 -4.87 4.12
N ALA A 75 7.07 -3.95 3.75
CA ALA A 75 7.07 -2.60 4.28
C ALA A 75 6.81 -2.55 5.79
N SER A 76 5.88 -3.38 6.29
CA SER A 76 5.61 -3.50 7.73
C SER A 76 6.84 -4.02 8.49
N GLN A 77 7.56 -4.99 7.92
CA GLN A 77 8.79 -5.52 8.50
C GLN A 77 9.90 -4.46 8.53
N TRP A 78 10.10 -3.73 7.44
CA TRP A 78 11.09 -2.65 7.39
C TRP A 78 10.85 -1.59 8.48
N ILE A 79 9.59 -1.23 8.74
CA ILE A 79 9.25 -0.30 9.83
C ILE A 79 9.59 -0.89 11.21
N ALA A 80 9.29 -2.18 11.43
CA ALA A 80 9.65 -2.87 12.67
C ALA A 80 11.17 -2.92 12.88
N ASP A 81 11.94 -3.16 11.81
CA ASP A 81 13.40 -3.18 11.84
C ASP A 81 13.96 -1.79 12.16
N GLU A 82 13.38 -0.73 11.60
CA GLU A 82 13.75 0.65 11.94
C GLU A 82 13.41 1.01 13.39
N PHE A 83 12.28 0.55 13.93
CA PHE A 83 11.96 0.71 15.36
C PHE A 83 12.97 -0.01 16.26
N ALA A 84 13.31 -1.26 15.92
CA ALA A 84 14.33 -2.01 16.65
C ALA A 84 15.70 -1.33 16.58
N ARG A 85 16.09 -0.83 15.40
CA ARG A 85 17.34 -0.08 15.21
C ARG A 85 17.41 1.19 16.07
N MET A 86 16.27 1.84 16.29
CA MET A 86 16.16 3.01 17.16
C MET A 86 16.04 2.68 18.66
N GLY A 87 16.02 1.40 19.03
CA GLY A 87 15.94 0.94 20.42
C GLY A 87 14.55 1.08 21.04
N LEU A 88 13.49 1.16 20.23
CA LEU A 88 12.12 1.14 20.75
C LEU A 88 11.78 -0.25 21.29
N GLU A 89 11.03 -0.30 22.37
CA GLU A 89 10.50 -1.57 22.88
C GLU A 89 9.26 -1.98 22.07
N PRO A 90 9.10 -3.28 21.74
CA PRO A 90 7.93 -3.77 21.04
C PRO A 90 6.68 -3.73 21.94
N ALA A 91 5.57 -3.23 21.41
CA ALA A 91 4.30 -3.06 22.14
C ALA A 91 3.08 -3.71 21.45
N GLY A 92 3.32 -4.50 20.41
CA GLY A 92 2.32 -5.25 19.67
C GLY A 92 2.00 -6.61 20.30
N ASP A 93 1.30 -7.44 19.52
CA ASP A 93 0.84 -8.76 19.94
C ASP A 93 2.03 -9.59 20.43
N THR A 94 1.87 -10.20 21.61
CA THR A 94 2.86 -11.10 22.22
C THR A 94 4.28 -10.51 22.32
N GLY A 95 4.42 -9.19 22.50
CA GLY A 95 5.72 -8.52 22.60
C GLY A 95 6.44 -8.37 21.26
N THR A 96 5.70 -8.29 20.15
CA THR A 96 6.25 -7.99 18.81
C THR A 96 6.06 -6.51 18.45
N TYR A 97 6.59 -6.06 17.32
CA TYR A 97 6.28 -4.73 16.77
C TYR A 97 4.94 -4.69 16.00
N PHE A 98 4.19 -5.79 15.98
CA PHE A 98 3.03 -5.95 15.10
C PHE A 98 1.73 -6.07 15.90
N GLN A 99 0.72 -5.31 15.48
CA GLN A 99 -0.67 -5.54 15.87
C GLN A 99 -1.40 -6.19 14.69
N ARG A 100 -1.89 -7.42 14.87
CA ARG A 100 -2.64 -8.12 13.82
C ARG A 100 -4.07 -7.62 13.81
N VAL A 101 -4.50 -7.09 12.66
CA VAL A 101 -5.87 -6.64 12.43
C VAL A 101 -6.53 -7.58 11.43
N PRO A 102 -7.67 -8.22 11.78
CA PRO A 102 -8.38 -9.06 10.82
C PRO A 102 -8.92 -8.19 9.68
N LEU A 103 -8.70 -8.65 8.45
CA LEU A 103 -9.19 -8.00 7.25
C LEU A 103 -10.10 -8.94 6.48
N VAL A 104 -11.08 -8.35 5.80
CA VAL A 104 -11.97 -9.01 4.86
C VAL A 104 -11.79 -8.36 3.50
N GLU A 105 -11.70 -9.17 2.46
CA GLU A 105 -11.63 -8.74 1.08
C GLU A 105 -12.94 -9.09 0.38
N ALA A 106 -13.47 -8.14 -0.39
CA ALA A 106 -14.64 -8.36 -1.22
C ALA A 106 -14.33 -7.78 -2.59
N THR A 107 -14.38 -8.65 -3.60
CA THR A 107 -14.14 -8.29 -4.99
C THR A 107 -15.41 -8.60 -5.77
N LEU A 108 -15.83 -7.64 -6.60
CA LEU A 108 -16.93 -7.87 -7.53
C LEU A 108 -16.42 -8.74 -8.68
N ASP A 109 -17.09 -9.86 -8.92
CA ASP A 109 -16.85 -10.67 -10.11
C ASP A 109 -17.60 -10.05 -11.29
N THR A 110 -16.88 -9.31 -12.13
CA THR A 110 -17.46 -8.60 -13.28
C THR A 110 -17.91 -9.52 -14.40
N GLU A 111 -17.57 -10.82 -14.38
CA GLU A 111 -18.06 -11.78 -15.38
C GLU A 111 -19.49 -12.25 -15.07
N THR A 112 -19.89 -12.20 -13.79
CA THR A 112 -21.19 -12.72 -13.33
C THR A 112 -22.07 -11.67 -12.65
N ALA A 113 -21.50 -10.53 -12.26
CA ALA A 113 -22.23 -9.42 -11.69
C ALA A 113 -22.99 -8.66 -12.78
N GLU A 114 -24.29 -8.49 -12.57
CA GLU A 114 -25.17 -7.75 -13.46
C GLU A 114 -25.98 -6.72 -12.67
N PHE A 115 -26.25 -5.59 -13.31
CA PHE A 115 -27.18 -4.58 -12.82
C PHE A 115 -27.88 -3.99 -14.02
N ASP A 116 -29.21 -3.99 -14.02
CA ASP A 116 -29.99 -3.32 -15.04
C ASP A 116 -31.26 -2.74 -14.43
N LEU A 117 -31.82 -1.73 -15.12
CA LEU A 117 -33.11 -1.14 -14.79
C LEU A 117 -34.05 -1.36 -15.97
N VAL A 118 -35.30 -1.69 -15.67
CA VAL A 118 -36.35 -1.81 -16.68
C VAL A 118 -37.24 -0.60 -16.61
N VAL A 119 -37.32 0.17 -17.70
CA VAL A 119 -38.13 1.38 -17.80
C VAL A 119 -39.14 1.19 -18.92
N ASN A 120 -40.43 1.31 -18.61
CA ASN A 120 -41.53 1.08 -19.55
C ASN A 120 -41.52 -0.32 -20.21
N GLY A 121 -40.97 -1.33 -19.52
CA GLY A 121 -40.87 -2.71 -20.03
C GLY A 121 -39.60 -3.01 -20.82
N GLU A 122 -38.73 -2.01 -21.05
CA GLU A 122 -37.48 -2.18 -21.79
C GLU A 122 -36.26 -2.10 -20.85
N PRO A 123 -35.29 -3.02 -20.94
CA PRO A 123 -34.03 -2.93 -20.21
C PRO A 123 -33.20 -1.75 -20.70
N MET A 124 -32.43 -1.12 -19.80
CA MET A 124 -31.53 -0.02 -20.18
C MET A 124 -30.18 -0.52 -20.70
N GLY A 125 -29.78 -1.76 -20.38
CA GLY A 125 -28.56 -2.37 -20.90
C GLY A 125 -27.29 -1.74 -20.34
N LEU A 126 -27.25 -1.51 -19.02
CA LEU A 126 -26.15 -0.81 -18.36
C LEU A 126 -24.88 -1.67 -18.27
N GLU A 127 -23.74 -1.08 -18.62
CA GLU A 127 -22.44 -1.73 -18.50
C GLU A 127 -21.76 -1.38 -17.15
N ALA A 128 -21.29 -2.40 -16.43
CA ALA A 128 -20.61 -2.21 -15.16
C ALA A 128 -19.26 -1.50 -15.36
N GLY A 129 -19.01 -0.44 -14.60
CA GLY A 129 -17.80 0.39 -14.70
C GLY A 129 -17.97 1.60 -15.63
N ASP A 130 -18.74 1.47 -16.71
CA ASP A 130 -18.98 2.55 -17.67
C ASP A 130 -20.28 3.32 -17.35
N ASP A 131 -21.39 2.60 -17.16
CA ASP A 131 -22.69 3.20 -16.87
C ASP A 131 -23.10 3.09 -15.40
N VAL A 132 -22.65 2.03 -14.72
CA VAL A 132 -23.04 1.76 -13.33
C VAL A 132 -21.87 1.26 -12.49
N VAL A 133 -21.78 1.78 -11.26
CA VAL A 133 -20.88 1.23 -10.23
C VAL A 133 -21.74 0.76 -9.06
N PHE A 134 -21.64 -0.54 -8.76
CA PHE A 134 -22.38 -1.16 -7.67
C PHE A 134 -21.50 -2.15 -6.93
N TRP A 135 -21.74 -2.27 -5.63
CA TRP A 135 -21.08 -3.23 -4.77
C TRP A 135 -21.92 -3.43 -3.51
N THR A 136 -21.58 -4.46 -2.72
CA THR A 136 -22.22 -4.73 -1.44
C THR A 136 -21.18 -4.74 -0.33
N LYS A 137 -21.57 -4.25 0.85
CA LYS A 137 -20.79 -4.43 2.09
C LYS A 137 -21.11 -5.74 2.80
N ARG A 138 -22.10 -6.50 2.29
CA ARG A 138 -22.46 -7.79 2.85
C ARG A 138 -21.51 -8.85 2.31
N LEU A 139 -20.81 -9.52 3.22
CA LEU A 139 -19.74 -10.48 2.90
C LEU A 139 -20.25 -11.92 2.74
N ASN A 140 -21.56 -12.09 2.56
CA ASN A 140 -22.21 -13.38 2.41
C ASN A 140 -22.52 -13.67 0.93
N GLY A 141 -21.62 -14.36 0.22
CA GLY A 141 -21.90 -14.94 -1.11
C GLY A 141 -22.69 -14.05 -2.10
N ARG A 142 -23.52 -14.67 -2.94
CA ARG A 142 -24.36 -13.99 -3.95
C ARG A 142 -25.43 -13.13 -3.28
N GLN A 143 -25.52 -11.87 -3.69
CA GLN A 143 -26.64 -10.98 -3.37
C GLN A 143 -27.53 -10.83 -4.61
N GLU A 144 -28.83 -10.82 -4.41
CA GLU A 144 -29.80 -10.68 -5.50
C GLU A 144 -30.94 -9.75 -5.07
N VAL A 145 -31.32 -8.86 -5.99
CA VAL A 145 -32.50 -8.00 -5.89
C VAL A 145 -33.19 -8.06 -7.24
N SER A 146 -34.40 -8.60 -7.28
CA SER A 146 -35.11 -8.88 -8.53
C SER A 146 -36.51 -8.27 -8.48
N GLY A 147 -36.92 -7.60 -9.56
CA GLY A 147 -38.27 -7.05 -9.71
C GLY A 147 -38.71 -6.05 -8.62
N SER A 148 -37.77 -5.24 -8.13
CA SER A 148 -38.01 -4.28 -7.04
C SER A 148 -38.26 -2.86 -7.57
N GLU A 149 -39.03 -2.07 -6.82
CA GLU A 149 -39.25 -0.65 -7.13
C GLU A 149 -37.97 0.17 -6.90
N LEU A 150 -37.75 1.18 -7.74
CA LEU A 150 -36.62 2.11 -7.63
C LEU A 150 -37.10 3.45 -7.05
N VAL A 151 -36.40 3.94 -6.02
CA VAL A 151 -36.66 5.24 -5.42
C VAL A 151 -35.41 6.11 -5.49
N PHE A 152 -35.52 7.30 -6.06
CA PHE A 152 -34.44 8.30 -6.07
C PHE A 152 -34.49 9.13 -4.79
N VAL A 153 -33.45 9.05 -3.96
CA VAL A 153 -33.37 9.70 -2.64
C VAL A 153 -32.34 10.84 -2.55
N GLY A 154 -31.88 11.37 -3.70
CA GLY A 154 -30.85 12.42 -3.72
C GLY A 154 -29.55 11.98 -3.04
N TYR A 155 -29.02 12.80 -2.13
CA TYR A 155 -27.76 12.53 -1.41
C TYR A 155 -27.87 11.52 -0.25
N GLY A 156 -29.07 11.14 0.16
CA GLY A 156 -29.27 10.12 1.20
C GLY A 156 -28.85 10.54 2.62
N VAL A 157 -28.73 11.85 2.89
CA VAL A 157 -28.42 12.40 4.23
C VAL A 157 -29.31 13.61 4.54
N VAL A 158 -29.58 13.84 5.82
CA VAL A 158 -30.24 15.04 6.34
C VAL A 158 -29.20 15.82 7.15
N ALA A 159 -29.15 17.14 6.95
CA ALA A 159 -28.23 18.03 7.64
C ALA A 159 -28.60 18.25 9.11
#